data_AF-A0A6G0KJ18-F1
#
_entry.id   AF-A0A6G0KJ18-F1
#
_cell.length_a   1.000
_cell.length_b   1.000
_cell.length_c   1.000
_cell.angle_alpha   90.00
_cell.angle_beta   90.00
_cell.angle_gamma   90.00
#
_symmetry.space_group_name_H-M   'P 1'
#
loop_
_entity.id
_entity.type
_entity.pdbx_description
1 polymer ?
#
loop_
_entity_poly.entity_id
_entity_poly.type
_entity_poly.pdbx_seq_one_letter_code
_entity_poly.pdbx_strand_id
1 'polypeptide(L)'
;MVLVSFLNVFETLTSFQFVSTSSGSSSDSVQVKGPIESTKDEDLQMFPVGVRHFQHAIHHQVRDEFEDDEQVDETRERMASPVRWPSTKGSKSECLYARDYGLIERLGNSSRTFCTAGARANGSTYTFFHVPEAGVRATKLQNFGLDLRGAEIAQDIDNLADDGGGHDPRFRYRKSSAFCSCVERQDREHGAPSIWKDYFAGGPSDQDPNCDTFQDSVGDKLTLTRAVVMVRKDDHNPFFQISAMLNAWVMMKTIGWDRNTTQLVTLDRALPSPVDDLRHALLGPERPVIDGEVFQDRVVHFESALLPPYEVTGPLMSHLDDNQPCHANAMIADFRDAALKSMAVTPHNAKSDPQRCLVTIISRRPYGGRRIQRVWQNEDEIVGRMRAEYRDAYRFGECEFQSLEFTNMTMHDQMRAMVDSDVVIGMHGAGMVKVMWTRPETLVIEIFPRRRYRWGYRNLCQYLGCKWHEFRSGRDVRVHTFDPNDMDKFIPFIQWRSFFDPLFRDVVDRLEEKVGGS
;
A
#
# COMPACT_ATOMS: atom_id res chain seq x y z
N MET A 1 -46.56 14.70 5.59
CA MET A 1 -47.45 14.53 6.75
C MET A 1 -48.21 13.22 6.61
N VAL A 2 -47.70 12.14 7.21
CA VAL A 2 -48.49 11.07 7.86
C VAL A 2 -47.55 10.46 8.89
N LEU A 3 -47.88 10.64 10.17
CA LEU A 3 -47.25 10.03 11.35
C LEU A 3 -47.98 8.72 11.67
N VAL A 4 -47.26 7.62 11.91
CA VAL A 4 -47.65 6.51 12.82
C VAL A 4 -46.34 5.82 13.25
N SER A 5 -45.78 6.13 14.42
CA SER A 5 -45.95 5.44 15.72
C SER A 5 -45.76 3.92 15.69
N PHE A 6 -44.59 3.45 16.14
CA PHE A 6 -44.32 2.06 16.51
C PHE A 6 -44.14 1.95 18.02
N LEU A 7 -44.89 1.05 18.66
CA LEU A 7 -44.65 0.58 20.01
C LEU A 7 -44.81 -0.94 20.08
N ASN A 8 -43.74 -1.56 20.57
CA ASN A 8 -43.60 -2.79 21.38
C ASN A 8 -43.93 -4.17 20.80
N VAL A 9 -42.98 -5.10 21.03
CA VAL A 9 -43.16 -6.38 21.75
C VAL A 9 -41.76 -7.04 22.03
N PHE A 10 -41.45 -7.18 23.33
CA PHE A 10 -40.53 -8.10 24.08
C PHE A 10 -39.02 -8.12 23.76
N GLU A 11 -38.05 -7.81 24.64
CA GLU A 11 -37.74 -8.18 26.05
C GLU A 11 -37.57 -9.69 26.32
N THR A 12 -36.31 -10.13 26.45
CA THR A 12 -35.91 -11.24 27.33
C THR A 12 -34.53 -11.04 27.95
N LEU A 13 -34.53 -11.05 29.29
CA LEU A 13 -33.56 -11.67 30.22
C LEU A 13 -32.28 -10.89 30.59
N THR A 14 -32.38 -10.17 31.70
CA THR A 14 -31.32 -10.01 32.71
C THR A 14 -31.67 -10.82 33.95
N SER A 15 -30.75 -11.69 34.39
CA SER A 15 -30.38 -11.91 35.80
C SER A 15 -29.59 -13.21 35.90
N PHE A 16 -28.34 -13.17 36.38
CA PHE A 16 -27.88 -14.02 37.47
C PHE A 16 -26.60 -13.45 38.08
N GLN A 17 -26.67 -13.24 39.40
CA GLN A 17 -25.65 -12.67 40.26
C GLN A 17 -24.57 -13.68 40.63
N PHE A 18 -23.41 -13.11 40.94
CA PHE A 18 -22.24 -13.70 41.58
C PHE A 18 -22.58 -14.57 42.80
N VAL A 19 -21.94 -15.73 42.88
CA VAL A 19 -21.69 -16.46 44.13
C VAL A 19 -20.18 -16.49 44.36
N SER A 20 -19.74 -15.79 45.40
CA SER A 20 -18.42 -15.94 46.00
C SER A 20 -18.36 -17.23 46.80
N THR A 21 -17.30 -18.01 46.65
CA THR A 21 -16.82 -18.91 47.69
C THR A 21 -15.32 -18.73 47.87
N SER A 22 -14.95 -18.39 49.11
CA SER A 22 -13.58 -18.32 49.61
C SER A 22 -13.30 -19.56 50.46
N SER A 23 -12.17 -20.21 50.17
CA SER A 23 -11.36 -21.03 51.08
C SER A 23 -10.01 -21.17 50.35
N GLY A 24 -8.82 -20.95 50.92
CA GLY A 24 -8.36 -21.24 52.26
C GLY A 24 -7.20 -22.24 52.14
N SER A 25 -5.98 -21.71 51.92
CA SER A 25 -4.65 -22.29 52.16
C SER A 25 -4.40 -23.81 52.08
N SER A 26 -3.44 -24.23 51.26
CA SER A 26 -2.28 -25.01 51.73
C SER A 26 -1.18 -25.10 50.65
N SER A 27 0.03 -24.82 51.10
CA SER A 27 1.30 -25.19 50.50
C SER A 27 1.36 -26.68 50.17
N ASP A 28 1.90 -27.05 49.01
CA ASP A 28 2.75 -28.23 48.92
C ASP A 28 3.79 -28.10 47.80
N SER A 29 5.04 -28.12 48.26
CA SER A 29 6.25 -28.23 47.50
C SER A 29 6.43 -29.65 46.97
N VAL A 30 6.63 -29.80 45.67
CA VAL A 30 7.24 -31.02 45.11
C VAL A 30 8.59 -30.64 44.53
N GLN A 31 9.64 -30.86 45.34
CA GLN A 31 11.00 -31.01 44.87
C GLN A 31 11.14 -32.40 44.23
N VAL A 32 11.62 -32.44 42.99
CA VAL A 32 12.27 -33.64 42.45
C VAL A 32 13.75 -33.31 42.23
N LYS A 33 14.61 -33.92 43.04
CA LYS A 33 16.06 -33.99 42.90
C LYS A 33 16.42 -35.27 42.14
N GLY A 34 17.29 -35.17 41.13
CA GLY A 34 17.95 -36.33 40.51
C GLY A 34 18.69 -35.93 39.22
N PRO A 35 19.90 -36.47 38.96
CA PRO A 35 20.96 -35.77 38.24
C PRO A 35 20.80 -35.89 36.72
N ILE A 36 21.11 -34.82 35.98
CA ILE A 36 21.32 -34.92 34.53
C ILE A 36 22.83 -34.95 34.29
N GLU A 37 23.28 -36.15 33.97
CA GLU A 37 24.58 -36.47 33.42
C GLU A 37 24.84 -35.71 32.11
N SER A 38 26.08 -35.29 31.97
CA SER A 38 26.69 -34.82 30.74
C SER A 38 26.76 -35.98 29.74
N THR A 39 25.96 -35.90 28.68
CA THR A 39 26.18 -36.68 27.45
C THR A 39 26.12 -35.76 26.24
N LYS A 40 27.14 -35.92 25.40
CA LYS A 40 27.41 -35.17 24.18
C LYS A 40 26.31 -35.40 23.15
N ASP A 41 25.73 -34.32 22.63
CA ASP A 41 24.95 -34.35 21.40
C ASP A 41 25.84 -33.87 20.23
N GLU A 42 26.10 -34.80 19.33
CA GLU A 42 26.51 -34.54 17.96
C GLU A 42 25.28 -34.05 17.16
N ASP A 43 25.51 -33.03 16.33
CA ASP A 43 24.75 -32.64 15.13
C ASP A 43 23.21 -32.58 15.20
N LEU A 44 22.72 -31.41 15.64
CA LEU A 44 21.42 -30.86 15.22
C LEU A 44 21.58 -29.37 14.89
N GLN A 45 21.98 -29.08 13.65
CA GLN A 45 21.93 -27.73 13.07
C GLN A 45 20.48 -27.31 12.85
N MET A 46 19.93 -26.52 13.78
CA MET A 46 18.74 -25.71 13.49
C MET A 46 19.17 -24.45 12.72
N PHE A 47 18.73 -24.36 11.46
CA PHE A 47 18.86 -23.18 10.61
C PHE A 47 18.00 -22.02 11.15
N PRO A 48 18.56 -20.85 11.50
CA PRO A 48 17.78 -19.64 11.61
C PRO A 48 17.53 -19.09 10.21
N VAL A 49 16.27 -19.05 9.78
CA VAL A 49 15.83 -18.38 8.54
C VAL A 49 15.96 -16.87 8.75
N GLY A 50 17.18 -16.37 8.59
CA GLY A 50 17.50 -14.96 8.56
C GLY A 50 17.19 -14.37 7.18
N VAL A 51 16.44 -13.27 7.18
CA VAL A 51 16.26 -12.38 6.04
C VAL A 51 17.61 -11.78 5.66
N ARG A 52 18.40 -12.53 4.88
CA ARG A 52 19.63 -12.07 4.24
C ARG A 52 19.43 -12.16 2.73
N HIS A 53 18.83 -11.16 2.10
CA HIS A 53 19.00 -10.91 0.66
C HIS A 53 18.80 -9.45 0.21
N PHE A 54 18.83 -8.47 1.13
CA PHE A 54 18.73 -7.04 0.77
C PHE A 54 19.80 -6.17 1.46
N GLN A 55 21.05 -6.62 1.46
CA GLN A 55 22.13 -5.90 2.17
C GLN A 55 23.49 -5.91 1.48
N HIS A 56 23.52 -5.92 0.15
CA HIS A 56 24.78 -5.70 -0.58
C HIS A 56 24.64 -4.64 -1.66
N ALA A 57 24.71 -3.37 -1.26
CA ALA A 57 25.20 -2.26 -2.09
C ALA A 57 25.23 -0.95 -1.28
N ILE A 58 26.00 -0.87 -0.19
CA ILE A 58 26.33 0.42 0.44
C ILE A 58 27.76 0.36 0.97
N HIS A 59 28.71 0.96 0.23
CA HIS A 59 29.84 1.70 0.79
C HIS A 59 30.43 2.68 -0.25
N HIS A 60 30.66 3.90 0.22
CA HIS A 60 31.06 5.15 -0.44
C HIS A 60 32.43 5.15 -1.16
N GLN A 61 32.62 6.10 -2.08
CA GLN A 61 33.60 7.24 -2.04
C GLN A 61 33.55 8.01 -3.39
N VAL A 62 33.05 9.25 -3.45
CA VAL A 62 33.74 10.56 -3.30
C VAL A 62 35.02 10.68 -4.13
N ARG A 63 35.01 11.57 -5.14
CA ARG A 63 36.21 12.26 -5.63
C ARG A 63 35.90 13.50 -6.49
N ASP A 64 36.31 14.64 -5.92
CA ASP A 64 36.94 15.86 -6.43
C ASP A 64 36.52 16.52 -7.78
N GLU A 65 36.23 17.82 -7.62
CA GLU A 65 36.07 18.89 -8.60
C GLU A 65 37.33 19.11 -9.45
N PHE A 66 37.15 19.50 -10.73
CA PHE A 66 37.99 20.46 -11.45
C PHE A 66 37.19 21.11 -12.61
N GLU A 67 37.36 22.44 -12.73
CA GLU A 67 36.95 23.41 -13.77
C GLU A 67 37.58 23.04 -15.15
N ASP A 68 37.23 23.53 -16.36
CA ASP A 68 36.70 24.82 -16.83
C ASP A 68 36.28 24.73 -18.34
N ASP A 69 35.70 25.84 -18.85
CA ASP A 69 35.65 26.37 -20.23
C ASP A 69 34.50 26.11 -21.24
N GLU A 70 33.71 27.19 -21.39
CA GLU A 70 33.29 27.97 -22.57
C GLU A 70 32.47 27.38 -23.77
N GLN A 71 31.29 28.00 -23.91
CA GLN A 71 30.46 28.39 -25.07
C GLN A 71 30.70 27.76 -26.47
N VAL A 72 29.61 27.36 -27.15
CA VAL A 72 29.01 28.08 -28.31
C VAL A 72 27.64 27.46 -28.65
N ASP A 73 26.65 28.33 -28.83
CA ASP A 73 25.28 28.07 -29.28
C ASP A 73 25.24 27.93 -30.82
N GLU A 74 24.70 26.82 -31.33
CA GLU A 74 24.10 26.77 -32.67
C GLU A 74 22.93 25.77 -32.68
N THR A 75 21.74 26.35 -32.85
CA THR A 75 20.44 25.70 -32.95
C THR A 75 20.35 24.81 -34.18
N ARG A 76 20.27 23.50 -33.95
CA ARG A 76 19.77 22.54 -34.93
C ARG A 76 18.90 21.56 -34.17
N GLU A 77 17.60 21.54 -34.47
CA GLU A 77 16.66 20.48 -34.04
C GLU A 77 17.16 19.14 -34.61
N ARG A 78 18.12 18.54 -33.91
CA ARG A 78 18.43 17.13 -34.06
C ARG A 78 17.28 16.40 -33.39
N MET A 79 16.57 15.55 -34.14
CA MET A 79 15.77 14.48 -33.56
C MET A 79 16.59 13.87 -32.42
N ALA A 80 16.03 13.90 -31.20
CA ALA A 80 16.71 13.41 -30.02
C ALA A 80 17.28 12.01 -30.33
N SER A 81 18.56 11.81 -30.03
CA SER A 81 19.16 10.49 -30.17
C SER A 81 18.33 9.46 -29.41
N PRO A 82 18.20 8.21 -29.91
CA PRO A 82 17.46 7.17 -29.22
C PRO A 82 17.94 7.10 -27.77
N VAL A 83 17.03 7.28 -26.81
CA VAL A 83 17.39 7.24 -25.39
C VAL A 83 18.04 5.88 -25.12
N ARG A 84 19.30 5.89 -24.68
CA ARG A 84 20.03 4.68 -24.33
C ARG A 84 19.48 4.17 -22.99
N TRP A 85 19.01 2.93 -22.98
CA TRP A 85 18.45 2.28 -21.80
C TRP A 85 19.44 1.26 -21.23
N PRO A 86 19.54 1.10 -19.88
CA PRO A 86 18.80 1.80 -18.83
C PRO A 86 19.26 3.27 -18.67
N SER A 87 18.33 4.17 -18.33
CA SER A 87 18.65 5.57 -18.07
C SER A 87 19.32 5.75 -16.71
N THR A 88 20.04 6.85 -16.54
CA THR A 88 20.66 7.19 -15.26
C THR A 88 19.61 7.36 -14.17
N LYS A 89 19.89 6.82 -12.98
CA LYS A 89 19.01 6.95 -11.81
C LYS A 89 18.72 8.43 -11.51
N GLY A 90 17.46 8.80 -11.34
CA GLY A 90 16.98 10.17 -11.10
C GLY A 90 16.91 11.04 -12.36
N SER A 91 17.20 10.52 -13.55
CA SER A 91 17.11 11.30 -14.79
C SER A 91 15.66 11.61 -15.18
N LYS A 92 15.45 12.70 -15.92
CA LYS A 92 14.13 13.07 -16.47
C LYS A 92 13.48 11.93 -17.26
N SER A 93 14.29 11.15 -18.01
CA SER A 93 13.80 9.99 -18.76
C SER A 93 13.43 8.82 -17.84
N GLU A 94 14.18 8.54 -16.76
CA GLU A 94 13.75 7.53 -15.79
C GLU A 94 12.41 7.93 -15.16
N CYS A 95 12.27 9.18 -14.70
CA CYS A 95 11.03 9.67 -14.12
C CYS A 95 9.85 9.51 -15.07
N LEU A 96 10.01 9.91 -16.34
CA LEU A 96 8.95 9.81 -17.34
C LEU A 96 8.56 8.36 -17.66
N TYR A 97 9.53 7.48 -17.92
CA TYR A 97 9.26 6.14 -18.48
C TYR A 97 9.18 5.02 -17.44
N ALA A 98 9.52 5.29 -16.19
CA ALA A 98 9.43 4.31 -15.11
C ALA A 98 8.47 4.71 -13.99
N ARG A 99 8.02 5.98 -13.94
CA ARG A 99 7.13 6.49 -12.88
C ARG A 99 5.93 7.28 -13.39
N ASP A 100 5.98 7.83 -14.60
CA ASP A 100 4.91 8.66 -15.19
C ASP A 100 4.39 8.04 -16.50
N TYR A 101 3.62 8.79 -17.30
CA TYR A 101 2.89 8.30 -18.48
C TYR A 101 3.75 7.65 -19.57
N GLY A 102 5.05 7.93 -19.64
CA GLY A 102 5.96 7.19 -20.52
C GLY A 102 6.00 5.70 -20.19
N LEU A 103 5.68 5.31 -18.94
CA LEU A 103 5.55 3.91 -18.54
C LEU A 103 4.50 3.16 -19.35
N ILE A 104 3.38 3.79 -19.73
CA ILE A 104 2.33 3.13 -20.51
C ILE A 104 2.84 2.71 -21.88
N GLU A 105 3.53 3.64 -22.58
CA GLU A 105 4.17 3.35 -23.86
C GLU A 105 5.20 2.23 -23.71
N ARG A 106 6.04 2.32 -22.67
CA ARG A 106 7.08 1.32 -22.41
C ARG A 106 6.50 -0.06 -22.12
N LEU A 107 5.39 -0.14 -21.38
CA LEU A 107 4.69 -1.40 -21.13
C LEU A 107 4.16 -2.01 -22.43
N GLY A 108 3.57 -1.18 -23.31
CA GLY A 108 3.16 -1.64 -24.65
C GLY A 108 4.31 -2.23 -25.44
N ASN A 109 5.42 -1.50 -25.54
CA ASN A 109 6.59 -1.87 -26.33
C ASN A 109 7.40 -3.07 -25.76
N SER A 110 7.35 -3.29 -24.45
CA SER A 110 8.07 -4.39 -23.77
C SER A 110 7.22 -5.64 -23.58
N SER A 111 5.95 -5.62 -24.00
CA SER A 111 5.05 -6.75 -23.83
C SER A 111 5.41 -7.95 -24.71
N ARG A 112 5.17 -9.16 -24.20
CA ARG A 112 5.36 -10.41 -24.93
C ARG A 112 4.10 -11.26 -24.82
N THR A 113 3.64 -11.78 -25.96
CA THR A 113 2.47 -12.66 -26.01
C THR A 113 2.91 -14.11 -26.17
N PHE A 114 2.24 -14.99 -25.45
CA PHE A 114 2.46 -16.42 -25.40
C PHE A 114 1.18 -17.16 -25.77
N CYS A 115 1.30 -18.46 -26.09
CA CYS A 115 0.19 -19.31 -26.50
C CYS A 115 -0.49 -18.81 -27.79
N THR A 116 0.31 -18.34 -28.74
CA THR A 116 -0.17 -17.80 -30.02
C THR A 116 -0.36 -18.89 -31.09
N ALA A 117 0.41 -19.98 -30.99
CA ALA A 117 0.34 -21.09 -31.92
C ALA A 117 -0.99 -21.85 -31.77
N GLY A 118 -1.78 -21.85 -32.85
CA GLY A 118 -3.06 -22.57 -32.89
C GLY A 118 -4.24 -21.84 -32.23
N ALA A 119 -4.18 -20.50 -32.15
CA ALA A 119 -5.26 -19.63 -31.69
C ALA A 119 -6.55 -19.80 -32.52
N ARG A 120 -7.28 -20.89 -32.27
CA ARG A 120 -8.70 -21.02 -32.58
C ARG A 120 -9.46 -20.05 -31.68
N ALA A 121 -10.75 -19.81 -31.95
CA ALA A 121 -11.59 -18.91 -31.17
C ALA A 121 -11.57 -19.16 -29.63
N ASN A 122 -11.15 -20.35 -29.19
CA ASN A 122 -11.06 -20.77 -27.78
C ASN A 122 -9.61 -20.97 -27.28
N GLY A 123 -8.61 -20.35 -27.90
CA GLY A 123 -7.22 -20.41 -27.45
C GLY A 123 -6.97 -19.58 -26.18
N SER A 124 -6.02 -20.00 -25.33
CA SER A 124 -5.71 -19.32 -24.07
C SER A 124 -4.46 -18.44 -24.19
N THR A 125 -4.53 -17.40 -25.01
CA THR A 125 -3.41 -16.47 -25.14
C THR A 125 -3.19 -15.66 -23.86
N TYR A 126 -1.94 -15.27 -23.59
CA TYR A 126 -1.69 -14.25 -22.58
C TYR A 126 -0.55 -13.33 -22.98
N THR A 127 -0.66 -12.07 -22.54
CA THR A 127 0.34 -11.04 -22.76
C THR A 127 0.97 -10.67 -21.42
N PHE A 128 2.27 -10.84 -21.32
CA PHE A 128 3.08 -10.45 -20.17
C PHE A 128 3.71 -9.09 -20.41
N PHE A 129 3.55 -8.19 -19.45
CA PHE A 129 4.10 -6.84 -19.43
C PHE A 129 5.22 -6.77 -18.40
N HIS A 130 6.39 -6.26 -18.78
CA HIS A 130 7.55 -6.22 -17.89
C HIS A 130 8.42 -4.99 -18.13
N VAL A 131 8.49 -4.13 -17.11
CA VAL A 131 9.42 -3.00 -17.06
C VAL A 131 10.21 -3.09 -15.74
N PRO A 132 11.40 -3.70 -15.76
CA PRO A 132 12.21 -3.93 -14.56
C PRO A 132 12.48 -2.66 -13.74
N GLU A 133 12.77 -1.55 -14.40
CA GLU A 133 13.11 -0.27 -13.77
C GLU A 133 11.91 0.37 -13.08
N ALA A 134 10.70 0.03 -13.53
CA ALA A 134 9.44 0.39 -12.88
C ALA A 134 9.00 -0.64 -11.83
N GLY A 135 9.69 -1.77 -11.73
CA GLY A 135 9.25 -2.92 -10.94
C GLY A 135 7.89 -3.45 -11.39
N VAL A 136 7.50 -3.27 -12.66
CA VAL A 136 6.17 -3.67 -13.14
C VAL A 136 6.25 -5.04 -13.79
N ARG A 137 5.47 -5.99 -13.27
CA ARG A 137 5.22 -7.32 -13.85
C ARG A 137 3.72 -7.56 -13.83
N ALA A 138 3.10 -7.68 -15.00
CA ALA A 138 1.65 -7.86 -15.11
C ALA A 138 1.32 -8.84 -16.23
N THR A 139 0.15 -9.48 -16.16
CA THR A 139 -0.28 -10.43 -17.18
C THR A 139 -1.74 -10.20 -17.55
N LYS A 140 -2.03 -10.06 -18.84
CA LYS A 140 -3.39 -10.15 -19.36
C LYS A 140 -3.64 -11.56 -19.88
N LEU A 141 -4.66 -12.23 -19.36
CA LEU A 141 -5.07 -13.59 -19.68
C LEU A 141 -6.31 -13.59 -20.58
N GLN A 142 -6.42 -14.60 -21.44
CA GLN A 142 -7.63 -14.92 -22.19
C GLN A 142 -7.97 -16.41 -22.02
N ASN A 143 -9.23 -16.73 -21.72
CA ASN A 143 -9.73 -18.10 -21.58
C ASN A 143 -8.92 -18.98 -20.62
N PHE A 144 -8.67 -18.50 -19.39
CA PHE A 144 -7.96 -19.26 -18.35
C PHE A 144 -8.94 -19.85 -17.33
N GLY A 145 -8.65 -21.04 -16.81
CA GLY A 145 -9.36 -21.65 -15.69
C GLY A 145 -8.48 -21.72 -14.44
N LEU A 146 -9.08 -21.56 -13.26
CA LEU A 146 -8.47 -21.84 -11.96
C LEU A 146 -9.39 -22.78 -11.17
N ASP A 147 -8.88 -23.93 -10.76
CA ASP A 147 -9.54 -24.81 -9.80
C ASP A 147 -9.15 -24.41 -8.39
N LEU A 148 -10.10 -23.79 -7.69
CA LEU A 148 -9.97 -23.31 -6.32
C LEU A 148 -10.75 -24.20 -5.33
N ARG A 149 -11.18 -25.39 -5.77
CA ARG A 149 -11.83 -26.37 -4.89
C ARG A 149 -10.87 -26.88 -3.83
N GLY A 150 -11.26 -26.79 -2.57
CA GLY A 150 -10.39 -27.11 -1.45
C GLY A 150 -9.11 -26.26 -1.41
N ALA A 151 -9.14 -25.03 -1.93
CA ALA A 151 -8.00 -24.12 -1.80
C ALA A 151 -7.79 -23.76 -0.33
N GLU A 152 -6.57 -23.94 0.15
CA GLU A 152 -6.17 -23.63 1.53
C GLU A 152 -5.57 -22.22 1.62
N ILE A 153 -5.85 -21.52 2.70
CA ILE A 153 -5.20 -20.24 3.02
C ILE A 153 -3.82 -20.50 3.61
N ALA A 154 -2.85 -19.64 3.29
CA ALA A 154 -1.51 -19.79 3.84
C ALA A 154 -1.48 -19.55 5.35
N GLN A 155 -1.91 -18.38 5.80
CA GLN A 155 -1.99 -18.07 7.21
C GLN A 155 -3.08 -17.03 7.42
N ASP A 156 -4.24 -17.50 7.88
CA ASP A 156 -5.42 -16.66 8.15
C ASP A 156 -5.34 -16.04 9.54
N ILE A 157 -6.12 -14.97 9.76
CA ILE A 157 -6.32 -14.36 11.07
C ILE A 157 -7.81 -14.17 11.32
N ASP A 158 -8.26 -14.49 12.54
CA ASP A 158 -9.65 -14.27 12.94
C ASP A 158 -9.88 -12.82 13.40
N ASN A 159 -8.82 -12.15 13.86
CA ASN A 159 -8.87 -10.77 14.33
C ASN A 159 -7.66 -9.94 13.87
N LEU A 160 -7.88 -8.65 13.59
CA LEU A 160 -6.82 -7.68 13.31
C LEU A 160 -5.77 -7.58 14.45
N ALA A 161 -6.13 -7.96 15.68
CA ALA A 161 -5.23 -8.06 16.83
C ALA A 161 -4.16 -9.15 16.70
N ASP A 162 -4.44 -10.20 15.91
CA ASP A 162 -3.63 -11.42 15.84
C ASP A 162 -2.44 -11.29 14.88
N ASP A 163 -2.33 -10.15 14.20
CA ASP A 163 -1.25 -9.91 13.26
C ASP A 163 0.11 -9.74 13.97
N GLY A 164 0.90 -10.81 13.88
CA GLY A 164 2.32 -10.87 14.21
C GLY A 164 3.18 -11.18 12.99
N GLY A 165 3.07 -10.44 11.87
CA GLY A 165 4.01 -10.51 10.73
C GLY A 165 4.07 -11.85 9.96
N GLY A 166 3.40 -12.90 10.44
CA GLY A 166 3.22 -14.19 9.79
C GLY A 166 1.96 -14.28 8.92
N HIS A 167 1.02 -13.33 9.07
CA HIS A 167 -0.21 -13.27 8.28
C HIS A 167 0.04 -13.32 6.76
N ASP A 168 -0.69 -14.19 6.05
CA ASP A 168 -0.70 -14.28 4.59
C ASP A 168 -2.06 -14.87 4.14
N PRO A 169 -3.06 -14.02 3.86
CA PRO A 169 -4.42 -14.46 3.54
C PRO A 169 -4.58 -14.96 2.10
N ARG A 170 -3.50 -15.08 1.34
CA ARG A 170 -3.53 -15.62 -0.02
C ARG A 170 -3.73 -17.13 0.02
N PHE A 171 -4.36 -17.66 -1.04
CA PHE A 171 -4.43 -19.10 -1.25
C PHE A 171 -3.02 -19.69 -1.46
N ARG A 172 -2.79 -20.88 -0.91
CA ARG A 172 -1.58 -21.67 -1.15
C ARG A 172 -1.52 -22.11 -2.61
N TYR A 173 -0.33 -22.02 -3.20
CA TYR A 173 -0.13 -22.51 -4.55
C TYR A 173 -0.35 -24.03 -4.61
N ARG A 174 -1.19 -24.47 -5.54
CA ARG A 174 -1.39 -25.88 -5.88
C ARG A 174 -0.98 -26.11 -7.33
N LYS A 175 -0.05 -27.04 -7.54
CA LYS A 175 0.34 -27.50 -8.89
C LYS A 175 -0.90 -28.03 -9.63
N SER A 176 -0.96 -27.81 -10.94
CA SER A 176 -2.06 -28.29 -11.79
C SER A 176 -3.44 -27.74 -11.41
N SER A 177 -3.49 -26.57 -10.76
CA SER A 177 -4.75 -25.86 -10.48
C SER A 177 -5.15 -24.87 -11.58
N ALA A 178 -4.22 -24.44 -12.42
CA ALA A 178 -4.48 -23.52 -13.52
C ALA A 178 -4.61 -24.30 -14.84
N PHE A 179 -5.62 -23.96 -15.64
CA PHE A 179 -5.93 -24.64 -16.89
C PHE A 179 -6.00 -23.67 -18.07
N CYS A 180 -5.50 -24.11 -19.22
CA CYS A 180 -5.49 -23.34 -20.45
C CYS A 180 -5.48 -24.24 -21.69
N SER A 181 -5.85 -23.66 -22.82
CA SER A 181 -5.70 -24.24 -24.17
C SER A 181 -4.47 -23.62 -24.81
N CYS A 182 -3.31 -24.26 -24.60
CA CYS A 182 -2.02 -23.80 -25.10
C CYS A 182 -1.14 -24.99 -25.53
N VAL A 183 -0.60 -24.92 -26.75
CA VAL A 183 0.30 -25.97 -27.29
C VAL A 183 1.75 -25.71 -26.91
N GLU A 184 2.13 -24.44 -26.75
CA GLU A 184 3.47 -24.01 -26.33
C GLU A 184 3.71 -24.41 -24.87
N ARG A 185 4.92 -24.86 -24.53
CA ARG A 185 5.29 -25.12 -23.13
C ARG A 185 5.36 -23.83 -22.32
N GLN A 186 4.74 -23.82 -21.15
CA GLN A 186 4.51 -22.62 -20.33
C GLN A 186 5.37 -22.57 -19.07
N ASP A 187 6.62 -23.04 -19.15
CA ASP A 187 7.58 -23.02 -18.05
C ASP A 187 8.78 -22.11 -18.36
N ARG A 188 9.64 -21.89 -17.36
CA ARG A 188 10.78 -20.97 -17.46
C ARG A 188 11.85 -21.45 -18.44
N GLU A 189 12.07 -22.76 -18.56
CA GLU A 189 13.07 -23.32 -19.48
C GLU A 189 12.72 -23.01 -20.94
N HIS A 190 11.43 -22.88 -21.24
CA HIS A 190 10.91 -22.50 -22.55
C HIS A 190 10.64 -20.99 -22.68
N GLY A 191 11.10 -20.18 -21.72
CA GLY A 191 11.08 -18.72 -21.77
C GLY A 191 9.76 -18.07 -21.33
N ALA A 192 8.82 -18.85 -20.78
CA ALA A 192 7.58 -18.34 -20.20
C ALA A 192 7.84 -17.76 -18.79
N PRO A 193 7.28 -16.58 -18.45
CA PRO A 193 7.41 -16.00 -17.12
C PRO A 193 6.51 -16.74 -16.12
N SER A 194 6.96 -16.88 -14.88
CA SER A 194 6.10 -17.39 -13.80
C SER A 194 5.07 -16.33 -13.39
N ILE A 195 3.83 -16.48 -13.86
CA ILE A 195 2.75 -15.49 -13.69
C ILE A 195 2.03 -15.60 -12.34
N TRP A 196 2.10 -16.78 -11.70
CA TRP A 196 1.39 -17.08 -10.45
C TRP A 196 2.21 -16.82 -9.18
N LYS A 197 3.51 -16.52 -9.33
CA LYS A 197 4.47 -16.35 -8.22
C LYS A 197 3.97 -15.42 -7.11
N ASP A 198 3.37 -14.31 -7.49
CA ASP A 198 2.97 -13.28 -6.53
C ASP A 198 1.48 -13.41 -6.12
N TYR A 199 0.71 -14.22 -6.85
CA TYR A 199 -0.73 -14.41 -6.66
C TYR A 199 -1.08 -15.51 -5.66
N PHE A 200 -0.20 -16.50 -5.50
CA PHE A 200 -0.37 -17.57 -4.52
C PHE A 200 0.76 -17.57 -3.50
N ALA A 201 0.45 -17.94 -2.26
CA ALA A 201 1.45 -18.15 -1.24
C ALA A 201 2.32 -19.37 -1.56
N GLY A 202 3.62 -19.27 -1.32
CA GLY A 202 4.64 -20.24 -1.75
C GLY A 202 5.00 -20.10 -3.24
N GLY A 203 4.02 -19.88 -4.10
CA GLY A 203 4.19 -19.72 -5.55
C GLY A 203 4.64 -21.01 -6.26
N PRO A 204 4.58 -21.05 -7.60
CA PRO A 204 5.18 -22.10 -8.41
C PRO A 204 6.71 -22.12 -8.32
N SER A 205 7.29 -23.30 -8.50
CA SER A 205 8.71 -23.47 -8.81
C SER A 205 9.02 -23.02 -10.25
N ASP A 206 10.31 -22.85 -10.58
CA ASP A 206 10.73 -22.47 -11.94
C ASP A 206 10.38 -23.53 -13.01
N GLN A 207 10.14 -24.78 -12.60
CA GLN A 207 9.78 -25.90 -13.48
C GLN A 207 8.27 -26.09 -13.62
N ASP A 208 7.46 -25.42 -12.80
CA ASP A 208 6.02 -25.57 -12.86
C ASP A 208 5.45 -24.78 -14.05
N PRO A 209 4.61 -25.40 -14.89
CA PRO A 209 3.98 -24.68 -15.99
C PRO A 209 2.96 -23.67 -15.45
N ASN A 210 2.77 -22.57 -16.19
CA ASN A 210 1.72 -21.60 -15.85
C ASN A 210 0.31 -22.20 -15.93
N CYS A 211 0.10 -23.26 -16.71
CA CYS A 211 -1.18 -23.94 -16.80
C CYS A 211 -1.04 -25.31 -17.43
N ASP A 212 -1.96 -26.20 -17.09
CA ASP A 212 -2.12 -27.51 -17.70
C ASP A 212 -3.27 -27.51 -18.72
N THR A 213 -3.33 -28.55 -19.54
CA THR A 213 -4.41 -28.69 -20.53
C THR A 213 -5.74 -28.92 -19.81
N PHE A 214 -6.75 -28.15 -20.19
CA PHE A 214 -8.08 -28.22 -19.58
C PHE A 214 -8.66 -29.64 -19.68
N GLN A 215 -8.89 -30.27 -18.53
CA GLN A 215 -9.75 -31.45 -18.41
C GLN A 215 -11.12 -30.96 -17.96
N ASP A 216 -12.11 -31.11 -18.83
CA ASP A 216 -13.48 -30.68 -18.57
C ASP A 216 -14.03 -31.44 -17.36
N SER A 217 -13.98 -30.81 -16.17
CA SER A 217 -14.51 -31.40 -14.95
C SER A 217 -15.88 -30.81 -14.67
N VAL A 218 -16.87 -31.70 -14.62
CA VAL A 218 -18.27 -31.44 -14.25
C VAL A 218 -18.31 -30.90 -12.82
N GLY A 219 -18.41 -29.58 -12.65
CA GLY A 219 -18.46 -28.92 -11.35
C GLY A 219 -19.05 -27.51 -11.44
N ASP A 220 -19.34 -26.91 -10.29
CA ASP A 220 -19.84 -25.53 -10.21
C ASP A 220 -18.78 -24.56 -10.77
N LYS A 221 -19.12 -23.95 -11.92
CA LYS A 221 -18.21 -23.11 -12.72
C LYS A 221 -18.65 -21.66 -12.64
N LEU A 222 -17.83 -20.82 -12.01
CA LEU A 222 -18.01 -19.38 -12.04
C LEU A 222 -17.30 -18.79 -13.26
N THR A 223 -18.06 -18.20 -14.20
CA THR A 223 -17.48 -17.58 -15.40
C THR A 223 -17.43 -16.06 -15.26
N LEU A 224 -16.26 -15.48 -15.50
CA LEU A 224 -15.99 -14.05 -15.44
C LEU A 224 -15.51 -13.54 -16.80
N THR A 225 -16.30 -12.67 -17.41
CA THR A 225 -16.01 -12.14 -18.76
C THR A 225 -14.78 -11.23 -18.81
N ARG A 226 -14.67 -10.32 -17.84
CA ARG A 226 -13.56 -9.37 -17.72
C ARG A 226 -13.30 -9.09 -16.26
N ALA A 227 -12.18 -9.58 -15.74
CA ALA A 227 -11.84 -9.43 -14.32
C ALA A 227 -10.48 -8.76 -14.10
N VAL A 228 -10.40 -7.85 -13.14
CA VAL A 228 -9.12 -7.46 -12.53
C VAL A 228 -8.97 -8.26 -11.25
N VAL A 229 -7.97 -9.14 -11.22
CA VAL A 229 -7.72 -10.06 -10.11
C VAL A 229 -6.67 -9.44 -9.22
N MET A 230 -7.02 -9.10 -7.98
CA MET A 230 -6.07 -8.57 -7.00
C MET A 230 -5.79 -9.61 -5.92
N VAL A 231 -4.65 -9.49 -5.26
CA VAL A 231 -4.27 -10.28 -4.09
C VAL A 231 -3.67 -9.38 -3.03
N ARG A 232 -3.89 -9.72 -1.78
CA ARG A 232 -3.40 -8.98 -0.61
C ARG A 232 -2.63 -9.94 0.28
N LYS A 233 -1.40 -9.57 0.67
CA LYS A 233 -0.69 -10.26 1.74
C LYS A 233 -0.69 -9.42 3.02
N ASP A 234 -0.39 -8.14 2.87
CA ASP A 234 -0.37 -7.17 3.96
C ASP A 234 -1.63 -6.30 3.88
N ASP A 235 -2.78 -6.93 4.14
CA ASP A 235 -4.13 -6.39 4.03
C ASP A 235 -4.43 -5.22 4.97
N HIS A 236 -3.73 -5.17 6.10
CA HIS A 236 -3.83 -4.11 7.08
C HIS A 236 -2.87 -2.93 6.81
N ASN A 237 -2.01 -3.03 5.80
CA ASN A 237 -1.06 -1.99 5.44
C ASN A 237 -1.59 -1.17 4.26
N PRO A 238 -2.18 0.02 4.52
CA PRO A 238 -2.79 0.84 3.48
C PRO A 238 -1.79 1.29 2.40
N PHE A 239 -0.48 1.30 2.68
CA PHE A 239 0.52 1.66 1.68
C PHE A 239 0.57 0.63 0.55
N PHE A 240 0.63 -0.65 0.90
CA PHE A 240 0.65 -1.74 -0.08
C PHE A 240 -0.68 -1.84 -0.83
N GLN A 241 -1.80 -1.67 -0.14
CA GLN A 241 -3.12 -1.63 -0.78
C GLN A 241 -3.22 -0.50 -1.83
N ILE A 242 -2.76 0.72 -1.51
CA ILE A 242 -2.75 1.84 -2.47
C ILE A 242 -1.76 1.62 -3.60
N SER A 243 -0.61 1.02 -3.32
CA SER A 243 0.35 0.59 -4.35
C SER A 243 -0.29 -0.38 -5.35
N ALA A 244 -0.97 -1.42 -4.86
CA ALA A 244 -1.66 -2.40 -5.70
C ALA A 244 -2.79 -1.75 -6.52
N MET A 245 -3.53 -0.80 -5.94
CA MET A 245 -4.58 -0.06 -6.65
C MET A 245 -4.00 0.79 -7.79
N LEU A 246 -2.90 1.51 -7.55
CA LEU A 246 -2.22 2.26 -8.61
C LEU A 246 -1.74 1.32 -9.72
N ASN A 247 -1.11 0.21 -9.35
CA ASN A 247 -0.63 -0.79 -10.29
C ASN A 247 -1.76 -1.32 -11.20
N ALA A 248 -2.91 -1.65 -10.62
CA ALA A 248 -4.09 -2.07 -11.37
C ALA A 248 -4.64 -0.96 -12.27
N TRP A 249 -4.78 0.25 -11.75
CA TRP A 249 -5.28 1.40 -12.50
C TRP A 249 -4.39 1.75 -13.70
N VAL A 250 -3.07 1.75 -13.52
CA VAL A 250 -2.10 1.96 -14.62
C VAL A 250 -2.28 0.87 -15.68
N MET A 251 -2.33 -0.41 -15.26
CA MET A 251 -2.45 -1.51 -16.21
C MET A 251 -3.80 -1.51 -16.95
N MET A 252 -4.90 -1.15 -16.30
CA MET A 252 -6.19 -0.98 -16.97
C MET A 252 -6.13 0.08 -18.08
N LYS A 253 -5.46 1.21 -17.83
CA LYS A 253 -5.19 2.20 -18.88
C LYS A 253 -4.30 1.62 -19.99
N THR A 254 -3.23 0.92 -19.64
CA THR A 254 -2.31 0.30 -20.62
C THR A 254 -3.03 -0.65 -21.58
N ILE A 255 -3.99 -1.43 -21.08
CA ILE A 255 -4.74 -2.40 -21.91
C ILE A 255 -6.07 -1.84 -22.45
N GLY A 256 -6.38 -0.56 -22.21
CA GLY A 256 -7.59 0.11 -22.67
C GLY A 256 -8.88 -0.44 -22.03
N TRP A 257 -8.83 -0.88 -20.78
CA TRP A 257 -10.01 -1.38 -20.07
C TRP A 257 -10.77 -0.27 -19.35
N ASP A 258 -12.08 -0.29 -19.53
CA ASP A 258 -13.01 0.59 -18.84
C ASP A 258 -13.48 -0.04 -17.52
N ARG A 259 -13.49 0.75 -16.45
CA ARG A 259 -13.84 0.29 -15.10
C ARG A 259 -15.31 -0.11 -14.97
N ASN A 260 -16.22 0.52 -15.70
CA ASN A 260 -17.67 0.26 -15.57
C ASN A 260 -18.05 -1.11 -16.16
N THR A 261 -17.20 -1.66 -17.02
CA THR A 261 -17.38 -2.99 -17.62
C THR A 261 -16.50 -4.06 -16.98
N THR A 262 -15.74 -3.72 -15.94
CA THR A 262 -14.75 -4.59 -15.32
C THR A 262 -15.26 -5.14 -13.99
N GLN A 263 -15.12 -6.45 -13.78
CA GLN A 263 -15.37 -7.10 -12.51
C GLN A 263 -14.12 -6.99 -11.63
N LEU A 264 -14.25 -6.40 -10.43
CA LEU A 264 -13.19 -6.47 -9.43
C LEU A 264 -13.25 -7.82 -8.71
N VAL A 265 -12.08 -8.45 -8.56
CA VAL A 265 -11.90 -9.74 -7.91
C VAL A 265 -10.77 -9.64 -6.89
N THR A 266 -10.93 -10.24 -5.71
CA THR A 266 -9.83 -10.49 -4.77
C THR A 266 -9.61 -11.99 -4.57
N LEU A 267 -8.43 -12.47 -4.93
CA LEU A 267 -8.02 -13.88 -4.84
C LEU A 267 -7.30 -14.14 -3.51
N ASP A 268 -7.96 -13.79 -2.42
CA ASP A 268 -7.47 -13.92 -1.04
C ASP A 268 -8.66 -13.88 -0.07
N ARG A 269 -8.40 -14.21 1.21
CA ARG A 269 -9.36 -14.06 2.32
C ARG A 269 -8.94 -12.95 3.29
N ALA A 270 -8.35 -11.89 2.77
CA ALA A 270 -7.93 -10.77 3.61
C ALA A 270 -9.14 -10.08 4.24
N LEU A 271 -8.95 -9.61 5.48
CA LEU A 271 -10.03 -8.96 6.23
C LEU A 271 -10.45 -7.65 5.53
N PRO A 272 -11.76 -7.32 5.54
CA PRO A 272 -12.23 -6.06 4.98
C PRO A 272 -11.59 -4.84 5.63
N SER A 273 -11.28 -3.83 4.83
CA SER A 273 -10.78 -2.54 5.30
C SER A 273 -11.45 -1.38 4.55
N PRO A 274 -11.46 -0.15 5.10
CA PRO A 274 -11.99 1.01 4.36
C PRO A 274 -11.29 1.24 3.00
N VAL A 275 -10.06 0.77 2.82
CA VAL A 275 -9.34 0.89 1.54
C VAL A 275 -10.02 0.07 0.44
N ASP A 276 -10.75 -0.99 0.80
CA ASP A 276 -11.47 -1.84 -0.15
C ASP A 276 -12.61 -1.08 -0.84
N ASP A 277 -13.27 -0.13 -0.16
CA ASP A 277 -14.30 0.72 -0.74
C ASP A 277 -13.72 1.57 -1.89
N LEU A 278 -12.55 2.17 -1.67
CA LEU A 278 -11.85 2.94 -2.70
C LEU A 278 -11.42 2.04 -3.86
N ARG A 279 -10.89 0.85 -3.56
CA ARG A 279 -10.50 -0.12 -4.58
C ARG A 279 -11.68 -0.49 -5.48
N HIS A 280 -12.83 -0.76 -4.87
CA HIS A 280 -14.07 -1.08 -5.57
C HIS A 280 -14.53 0.09 -6.46
N ALA A 281 -14.64 1.29 -5.88
CA ALA A 281 -15.07 2.49 -6.58
C ALA A 281 -14.14 2.86 -7.76
N LEU A 282 -12.84 2.60 -7.63
CA LEU A 282 -11.84 2.97 -8.63
C LEU A 282 -11.74 1.97 -9.78
N LEU A 283 -11.80 0.67 -9.49
CA LEU A 283 -11.44 -0.39 -10.45
C LEU A 283 -12.64 -1.14 -11.04
N GLY A 284 -13.80 -1.16 -10.38
CA GLY A 284 -14.97 -1.89 -10.86
C GLY A 284 -16.29 -1.49 -10.17
N PRO A 285 -16.71 -0.21 -10.26
CA PRO A 285 -17.81 0.32 -9.44
C PRO A 285 -19.20 -0.26 -9.77
N GLU A 286 -19.44 -0.70 -11.01
CA GLU A 286 -20.78 -1.10 -11.48
C GLU A 286 -21.17 -2.53 -11.10
N ARG A 287 -20.25 -3.29 -10.48
CA ARG A 287 -20.46 -4.71 -10.14
C ARG A 287 -20.02 -4.97 -8.71
N PRO A 288 -20.71 -5.85 -7.96
CA PRO A 288 -20.26 -6.23 -6.61
C PRO A 288 -18.89 -6.90 -6.69
N VAL A 289 -18.02 -6.65 -5.70
CA VAL A 289 -16.72 -7.33 -5.61
C VAL A 289 -16.95 -8.83 -5.40
N ILE A 290 -16.14 -9.66 -6.07
CA ILE A 290 -16.11 -11.10 -5.80
C ILE A 290 -14.86 -11.39 -5.00
N ASP A 291 -15.05 -11.82 -3.75
CA ASP A 291 -13.98 -12.16 -2.83
C ASP A 291 -13.54 -13.63 -2.93
N GLY A 292 -12.48 -13.97 -2.18
CA GLY A 292 -11.93 -15.32 -2.17
C GLY A 292 -12.88 -16.36 -1.56
N GLU A 293 -13.80 -15.97 -0.68
CA GLU A 293 -14.74 -16.91 -0.07
C GLU A 293 -15.69 -17.49 -1.12
N VAL A 294 -16.11 -16.67 -2.09
CA VAL A 294 -16.94 -17.12 -3.22
C VAL A 294 -16.21 -18.12 -4.10
N PHE A 295 -14.88 -18.00 -4.23
CA PHE A 295 -14.08 -18.89 -5.07
C PHE A 295 -13.72 -20.21 -4.42
N GLN A 296 -13.64 -20.23 -3.09
CA GLN A 296 -13.38 -21.44 -2.34
C GLN A 296 -14.46 -22.46 -2.71
N ASP A 297 -14.04 -23.63 -3.20
CA ASP A 297 -14.94 -24.70 -3.67
C ASP A 297 -15.54 -24.55 -5.08
N ARG A 298 -14.98 -23.67 -5.91
CA ARG A 298 -15.38 -23.52 -7.33
C ARG A 298 -14.24 -23.68 -8.32
N VAL A 299 -14.62 -23.97 -9.56
CA VAL A 299 -13.76 -23.75 -10.72
C VAL A 299 -14.10 -22.37 -11.30
N VAL A 300 -13.12 -21.48 -11.37
CA VAL A 300 -13.28 -20.13 -11.91
C VAL A 300 -12.75 -20.10 -13.34
N HIS A 301 -13.55 -19.59 -14.27
CA HIS A 301 -13.16 -19.41 -15.65
C HIS A 301 -13.15 -17.93 -16.03
N PHE A 302 -11.99 -17.44 -16.44
CA PHE A 302 -11.79 -16.09 -16.92
C PHE A 302 -11.80 -16.09 -18.45
N GLU A 303 -12.82 -15.52 -19.08
CA GLU A 303 -12.79 -15.24 -20.52
C GLU A 303 -11.69 -14.21 -20.80
N SER A 304 -11.56 -13.20 -19.93
CA SER A 304 -10.38 -12.35 -19.87
C SER A 304 -10.10 -11.86 -18.44
N ALA A 305 -8.83 -11.87 -18.05
CA ALA A 305 -8.41 -11.37 -16.74
C ALA A 305 -7.15 -10.51 -16.85
N LEU A 306 -7.01 -9.54 -15.96
CA LEU A 306 -5.77 -8.81 -15.72
C LEU A 306 -5.24 -9.23 -14.35
N LEU A 307 -4.02 -9.73 -14.34
CA LEU A 307 -3.16 -9.90 -13.18
C LEU A 307 -2.24 -8.66 -13.08
N PRO A 308 -2.64 -7.59 -12.38
CA PRO A 308 -1.79 -6.42 -12.16
C PRO A 308 -0.53 -6.73 -11.31
N PRO A 309 0.44 -5.82 -11.29
CA PRO A 309 1.62 -5.94 -10.42
C PRO A 309 1.25 -6.04 -8.95
N TYR A 310 1.94 -6.93 -8.26
CA TYR A 310 1.75 -7.22 -6.85
C TYR A 310 2.08 -6.02 -5.95
N GLU A 311 1.48 -5.97 -4.76
CA GLU A 311 1.43 -4.80 -3.87
C GLU A 311 2.81 -4.26 -3.43
N VAL A 312 3.83 -5.12 -3.43
CA VAL A 312 5.23 -4.77 -3.11
C VAL A 312 6.09 -4.43 -4.33
N THR A 313 5.48 -4.23 -5.50
CA THR A 313 6.16 -3.86 -6.75
C THR A 313 5.46 -2.66 -7.42
N GLY A 314 5.99 -2.18 -8.55
CA GLY A 314 5.43 -1.05 -9.30
C GLY A 314 5.98 0.36 -8.93
N PRO A 315 5.38 1.43 -9.49
CA PRO A 315 5.94 2.78 -9.43
C PRO A 315 6.13 3.37 -8.02
N LEU A 316 5.19 3.11 -7.09
CA LEU A 316 5.32 3.59 -5.70
C LEU A 316 6.38 2.81 -4.90
N MET A 317 6.58 1.54 -5.24
CA MET A 317 7.53 0.64 -4.54
C MET A 317 8.95 0.78 -5.05
N SER A 318 9.13 1.18 -6.30
CA SER A 318 10.43 1.33 -6.95
C SER A 318 11.12 2.67 -6.63
N HIS A 319 10.52 3.51 -5.79
CA HIS A 319 11.00 4.85 -5.45
C HIS A 319 10.91 5.16 -3.94
N LEU A 320 11.42 4.24 -3.12
CA LEU A 320 11.42 4.36 -1.65
C LEU A 320 12.71 5.01 -1.07
N ASP A 321 13.71 5.26 -1.91
CA ASP A 321 15.05 5.74 -1.53
C ASP A 321 15.27 7.24 -1.86
N ASP A 322 16.40 7.78 -1.39
CA ASP A 322 16.75 9.21 -1.47
C ASP A 322 17.12 9.69 -2.89
N ASN A 323 17.78 8.84 -3.69
CA ASN A 323 18.55 9.25 -4.88
C ASN A 323 17.72 9.48 -6.17
N GLN A 324 16.45 9.82 -6.08
CA GLN A 324 15.59 10.03 -7.25
C GLN A 324 14.62 11.19 -7.00
N PRO A 325 14.91 12.41 -7.48
CA PRO A 325 14.00 13.55 -7.30
C PRO A 325 13.06 13.67 -8.51
N CYS A 326 12.15 12.70 -8.66
CA CYS A 326 11.10 12.81 -9.66
C CYS A 326 9.99 13.75 -9.13
N HIS A 327 9.83 14.90 -9.77
CA HIS A 327 8.88 15.94 -9.36
C HIS A 327 7.70 16.04 -10.32
N ALA A 328 6.56 16.54 -9.81
CA ALA A 328 5.37 16.89 -10.60
C ALA A 328 4.95 15.78 -11.57
N ASN A 329 4.51 14.65 -11.01
CA ASN A 329 4.18 13.45 -11.77
C ASN A 329 2.70 13.46 -12.18
N ALA A 330 2.45 13.52 -13.48
CA ALA A 330 1.09 13.66 -14.01
C ALA A 330 0.24 12.41 -13.75
N MET A 331 0.81 11.22 -13.91
CA MET A 331 0.11 9.96 -13.64
C MET A 331 -0.36 9.85 -12.18
N ILE A 332 0.48 10.22 -11.21
CA ILE A 332 0.12 10.21 -9.79
C ILE A 332 -0.92 11.27 -9.46
N ALA A 333 -0.82 12.47 -10.05
CA ALA A 333 -1.85 13.50 -9.90
C ALA A 333 -3.21 13.05 -10.45
N ASP A 334 -3.24 12.41 -11.62
CA ASP A 334 -4.46 11.88 -12.22
C ASP A 334 -5.03 10.69 -11.45
N PHE A 335 -4.17 9.82 -10.89
CA PHE A 335 -4.60 8.74 -10.01
C PHE A 335 -5.26 9.29 -8.75
N ARG A 336 -4.65 10.32 -8.11
CA ARG A 336 -5.22 11.03 -6.98
C ARG A 336 -6.59 11.61 -7.32
N ASP A 337 -6.71 12.30 -8.44
CA ASP A 337 -7.95 12.92 -8.89
C ASP A 337 -9.04 11.87 -9.16
N ALA A 338 -8.70 10.78 -9.85
CA ALA A 338 -9.60 9.67 -10.10
C ALA A 338 -10.09 9.02 -8.80
N ALA A 339 -9.20 8.81 -7.82
CA ALA A 339 -9.55 8.28 -6.51
C ALA A 339 -10.53 9.19 -5.77
N LEU A 340 -10.22 10.49 -5.66
CA LEU A 340 -11.07 11.47 -4.98
C LEU A 340 -12.47 11.55 -5.61
N LYS A 341 -12.53 11.59 -6.94
CA LYS A 341 -13.80 11.59 -7.68
C LYS A 341 -14.61 10.30 -7.47
N SER A 342 -13.94 9.15 -7.45
CA SER A 342 -14.60 7.85 -7.26
C SER A 342 -15.23 7.73 -5.86
N MET A 343 -14.65 8.41 -4.87
CA MET A 343 -15.20 8.48 -3.52
C MET A 343 -16.12 9.67 -3.29
N ALA A 344 -16.49 10.42 -4.34
CA ALA A 344 -17.33 11.62 -4.25
C ALA A 344 -16.77 12.75 -3.33
N VAL A 345 -15.45 12.81 -3.15
CA VAL A 345 -14.81 13.88 -2.39
C VAL A 345 -14.79 15.16 -3.22
N THR A 346 -15.62 16.12 -2.83
CA THR A 346 -15.73 17.43 -3.49
C THR A 346 -15.60 18.57 -2.48
N PRO A 347 -14.92 19.69 -2.84
CA PRO A 347 -13.99 19.84 -3.96
C PRO A 347 -12.75 18.94 -3.81
N HIS A 348 -12.20 18.45 -4.93
CA HIS A 348 -11.03 17.54 -4.96
C HIS A 348 -9.68 18.27 -5.12
N ASN A 349 -9.70 19.49 -5.68
CA ASN A 349 -8.52 20.34 -5.89
C ASN A 349 -8.48 21.58 -4.98
N ALA A 350 -9.44 21.70 -4.06
CA ALA A 350 -9.51 22.78 -3.09
C ALA A 350 -10.03 22.25 -1.74
N LYS A 351 -9.81 23.01 -0.68
CA LYS A 351 -10.46 22.78 0.63
C LYS A 351 -11.93 23.23 0.55
N SER A 352 -12.77 22.66 1.41
CA SER A 352 -14.22 22.94 1.45
C SER A 352 -14.48 24.35 1.91
N ASP A 353 -13.70 24.82 2.88
CA ASP A 353 -13.74 26.18 3.39
C ASP A 353 -12.36 26.80 3.15
N PRO A 354 -12.20 27.71 2.17
CA PRO A 354 -10.93 28.39 1.87
C PRO A 354 -10.30 29.14 3.05
N GLN A 355 -11.08 29.59 4.03
CA GLN A 355 -10.59 30.37 5.17
C GLN A 355 -10.18 29.49 6.37
N ARG A 356 -10.68 28.26 6.47
CA ARG A 356 -10.36 27.38 7.62
C ARG A 356 -8.89 27.02 7.71
N CYS A 357 -8.15 27.44 8.72
CA CYS A 357 -6.78 26.95 8.96
C CYS A 357 -6.80 25.59 9.65
N LEU A 358 -6.33 24.52 8.99
CA LEU A 358 -6.40 23.15 9.52
C LEU A 358 -5.06 22.42 9.60
N VAL A 359 -4.72 21.96 10.80
CA VAL A 359 -3.58 21.09 11.10
C VAL A 359 -4.08 19.70 11.52
N THR A 360 -3.74 18.68 10.75
CA THR A 360 -4.16 17.30 10.97
C THR A 360 -2.98 16.43 11.38
N ILE A 361 -3.08 15.79 12.54
CA ILE A 361 -2.15 14.75 12.97
C ILE A 361 -2.75 13.38 12.59
N ILE A 362 -2.00 12.59 11.84
CA ILE A 362 -2.28 11.18 11.59
C ILE A 362 -1.89 10.39 12.83
N SER A 363 -2.84 10.21 13.74
CA SER A 363 -2.58 9.55 15.03
C SER A 363 -2.30 8.06 14.82
N ARG A 364 -1.35 7.55 15.60
CA ARG A 364 -1.04 6.12 15.68
C ARG A 364 -1.26 5.66 17.10
N ARG A 365 -2.37 4.95 17.34
CA ARG A 365 -2.72 4.37 18.64
C ARG A 365 -3.02 2.88 18.48
N PRO A 366 -2.87 2.07 19.54
CA PRO A 366 -3.40 0.72 19.55
C PRO A 366 -4.91 0.72 19.28
N TYR A 367 -5.39 -0.18 18.42
CA TYR A 367 -6.81 -0.28 18.05
C TYR A 367 -7.21 -1.74 17.89
N GLY A 368 -8.47 -2.07 18.20
CA GLY A 368 -9.01 -3.42 18.00
C GLY A 368 -8.17 -4.53 18.64
N GLY A 369 -7.49 -4.28 19.77
CA GLY A 369 -6.56 -5.21 20.42
C GLY A 369 -5.15 -5.27 19.80
N ARG A 370 -4.98 -4.71 18.59
CA ARG A 370 -3.69 -4.65 17.89
C ARG A 370 -2.76 -3.63 18.54
N ARG A 371 -1.53 -4.08 18.80
CA ARG A 371 -0.43 -3.20 19.22
C ARG A 371 0.23 -2.58 17.99
N ILE A 372 0.62 -1.32 18.10
CA ILE A 372 1.23 -0.57 17.00
C ILE A 372 2.58 -0.04 17.45
N GLN A 373 3.61 -0.20 16.62
CA GLN A 373 4.91 0.43 16.82
C GLN A 373 4.98 1.80 16.15
N ARG A 374 6.00 2.59 16.51
CA ARG A 374 6.19 3.98 16.03
C ARG A 374 5.00 4.83 16.43
N VAL A 375 4.79 4.93 17.74
CA VAL A 375 3.79 5.80 18.37
C VAL A 375 4.45 7.10 18.84
N TRP A 376 3.76 8.23 18.67
CA TRP A 376 4.15 9.49 19.31
C TRP A 376 3.59 9.53 20.73
N GLN A 377 4.41 9.15 21.72
CA GLN A 377 3.94 8.85 23.08
C GLN A 377 3.33 10.05 23.82
N ASN A 378 3.81 11.26 23.53
CA ASN A 378 3.31 12.49 24.15
C ASN A 378 2.54 13.38 23.16
N GLU A 379 1.91 12.79 22.14
CA GLU A 379 1.10 13.49 21.14
C GLU A 379 0.07 14.44 21.77
N ASP A 380 -0.73 13.96 22.72
CA ASP A 380 -1.78 14.76 23.37
C ASP A 380 -1.23 16.00 24.09
N GLU A 381 -0.09 15.87 24.77
CA GLU A 381 0.59 16.98 25.41
C GLU A 381 1.03 18.03 24.38
N ILE A 382 1.64 17.59 23.27
CA ILE A 382 2.17 18.49 22.26
C ILE A 382 1.04 19.17 21.50
N VAL A 383 -0.02 18.45 21.12
CA VAL A 383 -1.20 19.01 20.48
C VAL A 383 -1.88 20.03 21.41
N GLY A 384 -2.01 19.72 22.70
CA GLY A 384 -2.54 20.67 23.68
C GLY A 384 -1.72 21.97 23.76
N ARG A 385 -0.39 21.86 23.77
CA ARG A 385 0.51 23.03 23.76
C ARG A 385 0.47 23.79 22.43
N MET A 386 0.37 23.11 21.29
CA MET A 386 0.20 23.77 19.98
C MET A 386 -1.08 24.60 19.93
N ARG A 387 -2.23 24.03 20.37
CA ARG A 387 -3.50 24.77 20.45
C ARG A 387 -3.41 26.02 21.33
N ALA A 388 -2.66 25.95 22.43
CA ALA A 388 -2.44 27.09 23.32
C ALA A 388 -1.51 28.15 22.72
N GLU A 389 -0.36 27.74 22.16
CA GLU A 389 0.66 28.65 21.62
C GLU A 389 0.20 29.35 20.33
N TYR A 390 -0.57 28.66 19.48
CA TYR A 390 -0.96 29.13 18.15
C TYR A 390 -2.41 29.63 18.06
N ARG A 391 -3.09 29.84 19.19
CA ARG A 391 -4.49 30.28 19.23
C ARG A 391 -4.74 31.52 18.36
N ASP A 392 -3.90 32.53 18.54
CA ASP A 392 -4.03 33.83 17.87
C ASP A 392 -3.07 33.96 16.67
N ALA A 393 -2.60 32.83 16.11
CA ALA A 393 -1.60 32.85 15.06
C ALA A 393 -2.15 33.27 13.69
N TYR A 394 -3.45 33.10 13.45
CA TYR A 394 -4.12 33.33 12.17
C TYR A 394 -5.17 34.44 12.29
N ARG A 395 -5.12 35.44 11.40
CA ARG A 395 -5.92 36.67 11.51
C ARG A 395 -7.41 36.48 11.27
N PHE A 396 -7.81 35.42 10.57
CA PHE A 396 -9.22 35.17 10.20
C PHE A 396 -9.91 34.16 11.12
N GLY A 397 -9.25 33.68 12.18
CA GLY A 397 -9.81 32.77 13.16
C GLY A 397 -8.75 31.90 13.83
N GLU A 398 -9.18 30.97 14.69
CA GLU A 398 -8.25 30.02 15.29
C GLU A 398 -7.88 28.91 14.31
N CYS A 399 -6.60 28.56 14.23
CA CYS A 399 -6.17 27.35 13.53
C CYS A 399 -6.60 26.11 14.32
N GLU A 400 -7.27 25.18 13.64
CA GLU A 400 -7.73 23.94 14.24
C GLU A 400 -6.63 22.89 14.21
N PHE A 401 -6.30 22.34 15.38
CA PHE A 401 -5.38 21.21 15.51
C PHE A 401 -6.18 19.97 15.89
N GLN A 402 -6.24 18.98 14.99
CA GLN A 402 -6.95 17.72 15.22
C GLN A 402 -5.98 16.54 15.17
N SER A 403 -6.23 15.53 16.00
CA SER A 403 -5.55 14.24 15.92
C SER A 403 -6.56 13.17 15.54
N LEU A 404 -6.33 12.51 14.41
CA LEU A 404 -7.29 11.58 13.80
C LEU A 404 -6.75 10.16 13.78
N GLU A 405 -7.56 9.23 14.30
CA GLU A 405 -7.34 7.78 14.17
C GLU A 405 -8.08 7.26 12.94
N PHE A 406 -7.40 7.21 11.80
CA PHE A 406 -8.03 6.85 10.53
C PHE A 406 -8.61 5.43 10.47
N THR A 407 -8.23 4.54 11.39
CA THR A 407 -8.80 3.18 11.46
C THR A 407 -10.29 3.16 11.75
N ASN A 408 -10.82 4.24 12.37
CA ASN A 408 -12.23 4.36 12.74
C ASN A 408 -13.02 5.25 11.75
N MET A 409 -12.42 5.65 10.64
CA MET A 409 -13.01 6.57 9.67
C MET A 409 -13.31 5.87 8.35
N THR A 410 -14.41 6.26 7.71
CA THR A 410 -14.70 5.85 6.33
C THR A 410 -13.61 6.37 5.40
N MET A 411 -13.38 5.69 4.28
CA MET A 411 -12.35 6.12 3.31
C MET A 411 -12.65 7.50 2.73
N HIS A 412 -13.93 7.85 2.52
CA HIS A 412 -14.35 9.20 2.13
C HIS A 412 -13.87 10.25 3.15
N ASP A 413 -14.11 10.03 4.45
CA ASP A 413 -13.78 11.00 5.49
C ASP A 413 -12.27 11.11 5.68
N GLN A 414 -11.54 10.00 5.55
CA GLN A 414 -10.08 10.01 5.53
C GLN A 414 -9.58 10.93 4.40
N MET A 415 -10.08 10.76 3.17
CA MET A 415 -9.67 11.57 2.02
C MET A 415 -10.07 13.05 2.18
N ARG A 416 -11.30 13.33 2.65
CA ARG A 416 -11.79 14.68 2.91
C ARG A 416 -10.88 15.41 3.91
N ALA A 417 -10.53 14.76 5.02
CA ALA A 417 -9.64 15.33 6.03
C ALA A 417 -8.27 15.71 5.44
N MET A 418 -7.71 14.83 4.60
CA MET A 418 -6.42 15.09 3.93
C MET A 418 -6.50 16.24 2.91
N VAL A 419 -7.59 16.32 2.14
CA VAL A 419 -7.82 17.43 1.19
C VAL A 419 -7.96 18.75 1.93
N ASP A 420 -8.70 18.79 3.04
CA ASP A 420 -8.92 20.03 3.81
C ASP A 420 -7.69 20.53 4.55
N SER A 421 -6.73 19.66 4.85
CA SER A 421 -5.57 20.00 5.66
C SER A 421 -4.63 21.00 4.97
N ASP A 422 -4.21 22.01 5.70
CA ASP A 422 -3.11 22.92 5.31
C ASP A 422 -1.77 22.38 5.82
N VAL A 423 -1.80 21.70 6.98
CA VAL A 423 -0.66 20.97 7.54
C VAL A 423 -1.07 19.53 7.90
N VAL A 424 -0.23 18.57 7.53
CA VAL A 424 -0.34 17.16 7.92
C VAL A 424 0.91 16.77 8.70
N ILE A 425 0.72 16.19 9.87
CA ILE A 425 1.82 15.66 10.70
C ILE A 425 1.56 14.18 10.92
N GLY A 426 2.59 13.34 10.83
CA GLY A 426 2.42 11.94 11.21
C GLY A 426 3.73 11.23 11.46
N MET A 427 3.65 10.17 12.28
CA MET A 427 4.77 9.26 12.46
C MET A 427 4.94 8.37 11.23
N HIS A 428 6.19 8.18 10.80
CA HIS A 428 6.54 7.31 9.69
C HIS A 428 5.89 5.91 9.85
N GLY A 429 5.27 5.48 8.78
CA GLY A 429 4.76 4.11 8.59
C GLY A 429 3.49 4.15 7.75
N ALA A 430 2.93 2.98 7.43
CA ALA A 430 1.87 2.79 6.44
C ALA A 430 0.75 3.86 6.39
N GLY A 431 0.24 4.33 7.54
CA GLY A 431 -0.77 5.38 7.62
C GLY A 431 -0.38 6.72 6.98
N MET A 432 0.90 7.00 6.73
CA MET A 432 1.33 8.21 6.03
C MET A 432 0.97 8.19 4.54
N VAL A 433 0.60 7.05 3.94
CA VAL A 433 0.19 7.00 2.52
C VAL A 433 -1.00 7.90 2.20
N LYS A 434 -1.79 8.28 3.21
CA LYS A 434 -2.91 9.22 3.10
C LYS A 434 -2.47 10.58 2.54
N VAL A 435 -1.17 10.94 2.61
CA VAL A 435 -0.63 12.12 1.91
C VAL A 435 -0.86 12.07 0.39
N MET A 436 -1.17 10.90 -0.19
CA MET A 436 -1.63 10.78 -1.58
C MET A 436 -2.80 11.72 -1.90
N TRP A 437 -3.61 12.07 -0.91
CA TRP A 437 -4.85 12.84 -1.10
C TRP A 437 -4.70 14.33 -0.80
N THR A 438 -3.55 14.77 -0.25
CA THR A 438 -3.34 16.19 0.09
C THR A 438 -3.36 17.07 -1.15
N ARG A 439 -3.61 18.36 -0.95
CA ARG A 439 -3.51 19.35 -2.02
C ARG A 439 -2.03 19.64 -2.32
N PRO A 440 -1.71 20.16 -3.52
CA PRO A 440 -0.45 20.86 -3.74
C PRO A 440 -0.25 21.96 -2.68
N GLU A 441 1.00 22.22 -2.32
CA GLU A 441 1.43 23.18 -1.30
C GLU A 441 1.05 22.84 0.17
N THR A 442 0.29 21.76 0.44
CA THR A 442 0.10 21.28 1.82
C THR A 442 1.46 21.03 2.47
N LEU A 443 1.65 21.47 3.71
CA LEU A 443 2.84 21.16 4.49
C LEU A 443 2.69 19.77 5.11
N VAL A 444 3.60 18.86 4.78
CA VAL A 444 3.68 17.51 5.35
C VAL A 444 4.91 17.41 6.23
N ILE A 445 4.70 17.09 7.50
CA ILE A 445 5.74 16.84 8.48
C ILE A 445 5.74 15.36 8.83
N GLU A 446 6.84 14.70 8.53
CA GLU A 446 7.01 13.28 8.80
C GLU A 446 7.97 13.07 9.97
N ILE A 447 7.47 12.47 11.05
CA ILE A 447 8.26 12.17 12.24
C ILE A 447 8.91 10.79 12.06
N PHE A 448 10.22 10.71 12.23
CA PHE A 448 10.98 9.46 12.09
C PHE A 448 11.59 9.00 13.42
N PRO A 449 11.66 7.68 13.65
CA PRO A 449 12.73 7.09 14.47
C PRO A 449 14.09 7.52 13.92
N ARG A 450 15.06 7.85 14.76
CA ARG A 450 16.30 8.52 14.33
C ARG A 450 17.06 7.75 13.25
N ARG A 451 17.03 6.41 13.32
CA ARG A 451 17.79 5.51 12.43
C ARG A 451 17.01 4.97 11.24
N ARG A 452 15.77 5.44 11.02
CA ARG A 452 14.94 4.97 9.92
C ARG A 452 15.10 5.84 8.68
N TYR A 453 15.49 5.23 7.57
CA TYR A 453 15.74 5.91 6.30
C TYR A 453 14.86 5.30 5.21
N ARG A 454 13.67 5.87 5.02
CA ARG A 454 12.74 5.52 3.94
C ARG A 454 11.99 6.77 3.53
N TRP A 455 12.09 7.14 2.25
CA TRP A 455 11.65 8.45 1.76
C TRP A 455 10.46 8.37 0.81
N GLY A 456 9.72 7.25 0.82
CA GLY A 456 8.55 7.05 -0.05
C GLY A 456 7.51 8.18 0.07
N TYR A 457 7.23 8.71 1.27
CA TYR A 457 6.26 9.79 1.45
C TYR A 457 6.78 11.17 1.04
N ARG A 458 8.08 11.42 1.21
CA ARG A 458 8.73 12.59 0.59
C ARG A 458 8.56 12.56 -0.92
N ASN A 459 8.85 11.42 -1.53
CA ASN A 459 8.76 11.23 -2.98
C ASN A 459 7.31 11.38 -3.46
N LEU A 460 6.36 10.86 -2.70
CA LEU A 460 4.94 11.09 -2.95
C LEU A 460 4.58 12.59 -2.89
N CYS A 461 5.16 13.34 -1.95
CA CYS A 461 4.99 14.80 -1.93
C CYS A 461 5.62 15.52 -3.13
N GLN A 462 6.78 15.06 -3.60
CA GLN A 462 7.40 15.60 -4.81
C GLN A 462 6.51 15.41 -6.04
N TYR A 463 5.80 14.28 -6.12
CA TYR A 463 4.83 14.02 -7.19
C TYR A 463 3.64 14.96 -7.14
N LEU A 464 3.10 15.18 -5.95
CA LEU A 464 1.87 15.95 -5.74
C LEU A 464 2.10 17.46 -5.59
N GLY A 465 3.35 17.88 -5.43
CA GLY A 465 3.70 19.27 -5.14
C GLY A 465 3.40 19.69 -3.70
N CYS A 466 3.33 18.78 -2.73
CA CYS A 466 3.33 19.17 -1.32
C CYS A 466 4.74 19.50 -0.81
N LYS A 467 4.81 20.34 0.22
CA LYS A 467 6.07 20.64 0.92
C LYS A 467 6.29 19.57 1.97
N TRP A 468 7.46 18.94 1.99
CA TRP A 468 7.75 17.87 2.94
C TRP A 468 8.95 18.21 3.81
N HIS A 469 8.84 17.95 5.11
CA HIS A 469 9.93 18.08 6.07
C HIS A 469 9.97 16.87 7.01
N GLU A 470 11.17 16.30 7.23
CA GLU A 470 11.37 15.29 8.26
C GLU A 470 11.66 15.91 9.62
N PHE A 471 11.13 15.28 10.66
CA PHE A 471 11.48 15.54 12.05
C PHE A 471 12.12 14.29 12.68
N ARG A 472 13.38 14.40 13.07
CA ARG A 472 14.16 13.31 13.71
C ARG A 472 14.54 13.56 15.16
N SER A 473 14.42 14.81 15.63
CA SER A 473 14.72 15.22 17.00
C SER A 473 13.79 14.56 18.04
N GLY A 474 13.95 14.84 19.32
CA GLY A 474 13.30 14.08 20.39
C GLY A 474 14.03 12.77 20.71
N ARG A 475 13.43 11.94 21.57
CA ARG A 475 14.00 10.69 22.08
C ARG A 475 13.26 9.49 21.49
N ASP A 476 14.01 8.57 20.90
CA ASP A 476 13.45 7.26 20.51
C ASP A 476 13.23 6.43 21.77
N VAL A 477 12.04 5.86 21.92
CA VAL A 477 11.64 5.06 23.07
C VAL A 477 11.50 3.62 22.62
N ARG A 478 12.29 2.73 23.25
CA ARG A 478 12.22 1.30 22.96
C ARG A 478 10.96 0.72 23.57
N VAL A 479 10.07 0.29 22.70
CA VAL A 479 8.80 -0.34 23.07
C VAL A 479 8.65 -1.58 22.19
N HIS A 480 8.79 -2.75 22.82
CA HIS A 480 8.44 -4.06 22.24
C HIS A 480 9.21 -4.53 20.99
N THR A 481 10.26 -3.83 20.59
CA THR A 481 11.13 -4.24 19.48
C THR A 481 12.60 -3.96 19.80
N PHE A 482 13.48 -4.79 19.26
CA PHE A 482 14.92 -4.52 19.22
C PHE A 482 15.32 -3.76 17.95
N ASP A 483 14.44 -3.68 16.95
CA ASP A 483 14.70 -2.98 15.70
C ASP A 483 14.66 -1.45 15.93
N PRO A 484 15.80 -0.75 15.80
CA PRO A 484 15.85 0.70 15.97
C PRO A 484 15.00 1.49 14.97
N ASN A 485 14.53 0.86 13.88
CA ASN A 485 13.63 1.47 12.89
C ASN A 485 12.17 1.52 13.31
N ASP A 486 11.82 0.82 14.39
CA ASP A 486 10.44 0.59 14.81
C ASP A 486 10.13 1.22 16.18
N MET A 487 11.02 2.10 16.64
CA MET A 487 10.92 2.74 17.94
C MET A 487 9.80 3.79 18.00
N ASP A 488 9.19 3.92 19.17
CA ASP A 488 8.30 5.02 19.50
C ASP A 488 9.08 6.33 19.66
N LYS A 489 8.35 7.44 19.74
CA LYS A 489 8.93 8.77 19.87
C LYS A 489 8.36 9.53 21.05
N PHE A 490 9.24 10.12 21.84
CA PHE A 490 8.91 11.18 22.79
C PHE A 490 9.56 12.48 22.33
N ILE A 491 8.76 13.54 22.19
CA ILE A 491 9.24 14.81 21.63
C ILE A 491 9.03 15.92 22.66
N PRO A 492 10.11 16.49 23.25
CA PRO A 492 9.97 17.67 24.10
C PRO A 492 9.41 18.86 23.33
N PHE A 493 8.44 19.59 23.90
CA PHE A 493 7.76 20.69 23.20
C PHE A 493 8.72 21.77 22.68
N ILE A 494 9.79 22.09 23.43
CA ILE A 494 10.77 23.09 22.98
C ILE A 494 11.46 22.68 21.67
N GLN A 495 11.77 21.38 21.50
CA GLN A 495 12.38 20.87 20.27
C GLN A 495 11.37 20.83 19.14
N TRP A 496 10.11 20.45 19.43
CA TRP A 496 9.04 20.50 18.45
C TRP A 496 8.80 21.92 17.96
N ARG A 497 8.57 22.87 18.87
CA ARG A 497 8.33 24.29 18.57
C ARG A 497 9.46 24.89 17.74
N SER A 498 10.72 24.67 18.13
CA SER A 498 11.87 25.20 17.38
C SER A 498 11.91 24.77 15.91
N PHE A 499 11.32 23.62 15.59
CA PHE A 499 11.21 23.11 14.23
C PHE A 499 9.90 23.54 13.55
N PHE A 500 8.78 23.39 14.25
CA PHE A 500 7.43 23.58 13.71
C PHE A 500 7.09 25.04 13.49
N ASP A 501 7.49 25.93 14.41
CA ASP A 501 7.10 27.34 14.41
C ASP A 501 7.39 28.06 13.08
N PRO A 502 8.63 28.06 12.55
CA PRO A 502 8.90 28.76 11.27
C PRO A 502 8.11 28.17 10.10
N LEU A 503 7.92 26.84 10.05
CA LEU A 503 7.17 26.17 8.98
C LEU A 503 5.67 26.51 9.04
N PHE A 504 5.12 26.53 10.25
CA PHE A 504 3.70 26.82 10.47
C PHE A 504 3.38 28.29 10.19
N ARG A 505 4.23 29.23 10.63
CA ARG A 505 4.06 30.66 10.31
C ARG A 505 4.04 30.91 8.81
N ASP A 506 4.94 30.25 8.07
CA ASP A 506 4.98 30.31 6.61
C ASP A 506 3.70 29.73 5.94
N VAL A 507 3.06 28.71 6.54
CA VAL A 507 1.74 28.22 6.08
C VAL A 507 0.65 29.24 6.35
N VAL A 508 0.63 29.83 7.54
CA VAL A 508 -0.33 30.86 7.94
C VAL A 508 -0.23 32.07 7.02
N ASP A 509 0.96 32.61 6.81
CA ASP A 509 1.18 33.79 5.95
C ASP A 509 0.63 33.57 4.54
N ARG A 510 0.92 32.41 3.93
CA ARG A 510 0.36 32.03 2.63
C ARG A 510 -1.15 31.90 2.63
N LEU A 511 -1.72 31.32 3.69
CA LEU A 511 -3.17 31.17 3.79
C LEU A 511 -3.84 32.55 3.92
N GLU A 512 -3.26 33.45 4.71
CA GLU A 512 -3.73 34.82 4.86
C GLU A 512 -3.64 35.62 3.56
N GLU A 513 -2.56 35.48 2.81
CA GLU A 513 -2.39 36.09 1.49
C GLU A 513 -3.48 35.62 0.52
N LYS A 514 -3.72 34.30 0.45
CA LYS A 514 -4.76 33.72 -0.42
C LYS A 514 -6.16 34.19 -0.06
N VAL A 515 -6.46 34.34 1.22
CA VAL A 515 -7.78 34.79 1.70
C VAL A 515 -7.94 36.32 1.61
N GLY A 516 -6.86 37.08 1.76
CA GLY A 516 -6.89 38.54 1.68
C GLY A 516 -6.79 39.12 0.28
N GLY A 517 -6.27 38.34 -0.68
CA GLY A 517 -6.20 38.69 -2.10
C GLY A 517 -7.45 38.27 -2.90
N SER A 518 -8.33 37.48 -2.30
CA SER A 518 -9.68 37.14 -2.80
C SER A 518 -10.72 38.08 -2.22
#